data_AF-D3FUB0-F1
#
_entry.id   AF-D3FUB0-F1
#
_cell.length_a   1.000
_cell.length_b   1.000
_cell.length_c   1.000
_cell.angle_alpha   90.00
_cell.angle_beta   90.00
_cell.angle_gamma   90.00
#
_symmetry.space_group_name_H-M   'P 1'
#
loop_
_entity.id
_entity.type
_entity.pdbx_description
1 polymer ?
#
loop_
_entity_poly.entity_id
_entity_poly.type
_entity_poly.pdbx_seq_one_letter_code
_entity_poly.pdbx_strand_id
1 'polypeptide(L)'
;MEADITKDKQIAQKNKWIFAYEVLLFTLACVTFALVFIDENQYYVLDLIVWLIFTIDVLIRFILSKNKTAHLKKNPLDLIIIIPFDAVFQLARIARVIRALRLLVIISRYARPLAVILNKHGLGKAVTFMTLMVFLSSIPIVHLEPNIETYADALWWSIVTTTTVGYGDISPSSPIGRLIAVFLMLFGIGLIGIITASITSYFLTGTIKEESTQVTYMKEKINELDHLTAAEIDILIKLLEEEKRNRDTC
;
A
#
# COMPACT_ATOMS: atom_id res chain seq x y z
N MET A 1 -20.72 -3.94 24.98
CA MET A 1 -20.40 -4.92 23.92
C MET A 1 -20.80 -4.41 22.54
N GLU A 2 -22.02 -3.93 22.36
CA GLU A 2 -22.54 -3.43 21.06
C GLU A 2 -21.87 -2.13 20.56
N ALA A 3 -21.45 -1.25 21.48
CA ALA A 3 -20.74 0.00 21.20
C ALA A 3 -19.26 -0.17 20.77
N ASP A 4 -18.67 -1.35 21.03
CA ASP A 4 -17.26 -1.64 20.70
C ASP A 4 -17.16 -2.19 19.27
N ILE A 5 -18.08 -3.10 18.91
CA ILE A 5 -18.23 -3.65 17.55
C ILE A 5 -18.55 -2.55 16.52
N THR A 6 -19.26 -1.49 16.92
CA THR A 6 -19.54 -0.35 16.03
C THR A 6 -18.31 0.55 15.82
N LYS A 7 -17.43 0.69 16.82
CA LYS A 7 -16.17 1.45 16.69
C LYS A 7 -15.17 0.74 15.79
N ASP A 8 -15.02 -0.57 15.92
CA ASP A 8 -14.10 -1.34 15.07
C ASP A 8 -14.54 -1.35 13.60
N LYS A 9 -15.85 -1.45 13.35
CA LYS A 9 -16.40 -1.26 11.99
C LYS A 9 -16.13 0.15 11.47
N GLN A 10 -16.24 1.19 12.29
CA GLN A 10 -15.92 2.57 11.88
C GLN A 10 -14.43 2.77 11.58
N ILE A 11 -13.53 2.15 12.35
CA ILE A 11 -12.07 2.23 12.14
C ILE A 11 -11.67 1.50 10.86
N ALA A 12 -12.20 0.30 10.63
CA ALA A 12 -11.97 -0.47 9.41
C ALA A 12 -12.55 0.25 8.16
N GLN A 13 -13.74 0.85 8.27
CA GLN A 13 -14.35 1.66 7.20
C GLN A 13 -13.48 2.89 6.91
N LYS A 14 -13.02 3.60 7.94
CA LYS A 14 -12.15 4.78 7.82
C LYS A 14 -10.82 4.44 7.13
N ASN A 15 -10.21 3.31 7.46
CA ASN A 15 -8.97 2.86 6.82
C ASN A 15 -9.15 2.52 5.32
N LYS A 16 -10.29 1.97 4.92
CA LYS A 16 -10.61 1.73 3.50
C LYS A 16 -10.72 3.03 2.70
N TRP A 17 -11.41 4.04 3.24
CA TRP A 17 -11.53 5.36 2.58
C TRP A 17 -10.20 6.10 2.52
N ILE A 18 -9.36 5.99 3.55
CA ILE A 18 -7.99 6.55 3.54
C ILE A 18 -7.15 5.89 2.44
N PHE A 19 -7.19 4.56 2.32
CA PHE A 19 -6.44 3.85 1.28
C PHE A 19 -6.96 4.16 -0.14
N ALA A 20 -8.27 4.17 -0.36
CA ALA A 20 -8.87 4.54 -1.65
C ALA A 20 -8.48 5.96 -2.07
N TYR A 21 -8.47 6.88 -1.09
CA TYR A 21 -8.01 8.24 -1.27
C TYR A 21 -6.51 8.31 -1.62
N GLU A 22 -5.67 7.53 -0.94
CA GLU A 22 -4.23 7.44 -1.22
C GLU A 22 -3.92 6.90 -2.62
N VAL A 23 -4.66 5.88 -3.07
CA VAL A 23 -4.55 5.32 -4.42
C VAL A 23 -5.00 6.32 -5.47
N LEU A 24 -6.13 7.00 -5.25
CA LEU A 24 -6.64 8.04 -6.15
C LEU A 24 -5.61 9.16 -6.36
N LEU A 25 -5.00 9.66 -5.27
CA LEU A 25 -3.94 10.67 -5.35
C LEU A 25 -2.71 10.19 -6.11
N PHE A 26 -2.31 8.93 -5.92
CA PHE A 26 -1.18 8.35 -6.63
C PHE A 26 -1.46 8.25 -8.13
N THR A 27 -2.64 7.77 -8.51
CA THR A 27 -3.07 7.73 -9.92
C THR A 27 -3.07 9.12 -10.53
N LEU A 28 -3.61 10.12 -9.82
CA LEU A 28 -3.61 11.51 -10.26
C LEU A 28 -2.18 12.05 -10.47
N ALA A 29 -1.26 11.74 -9.55
CA ALA A 29 0.15 12.13 -9.66
C ALA A 29 0.86 11.45 -10.83
N CYS A 30 0.64 10.16 -11.06
CA CYS A 30 1.18 9.44 -12.22
C CYS A 30 0.66 10.00 -13.54
N VAL A 31 -0.63 10.35 -13.60
CA VAL A 31 -1.24 11.00 -14.77
C VAL A 31 -0.59 12.36 -15.04
N THR A 32 -0.37 13.20 -14.01
CA THR A 32 0.34 14.47 -14.20
C THR A 32 1.76 14.27 -14.71
N PHE A 33 2.49 13.29 -14.18
CA PHE A 33 3.85 12.99 -14.66
C PHE A 33 3.86 12.50 -16.10
N ALA A 34 2.92 11.63 -16.49
CA ALA A 34 2.80 11.14 -17.86
C ALA A 34 2.45 12.27 -18.85
N LEU A 35 1.54 13.17 -18.46
CA LEU A 35 1.15 14.32 -19.28
C LEU A 35 2.29 15.31 -19.51
N VAL A 36 3.33 15.36 -18.67
CA VAL A 36 4.52 16.20 -18.88
C VAL A 36 5.34 15.78 -20.10
N PHE A 37 5.27 14.52 -20.53
CA PHE A 37 5.98 14.03 -21.72
C PHE A 37 5.21 14.27 -23.02
N ILE A 38 3.96 14.73 -22.95
CA ILE A 38 3.11 15.05 -24.10
C ILE A 38 3.01 16.58 -24.18
N ASP A 39 3.60 17.14 -25.24
CA ASP A 39 3.73 18.55 -25.63
C ASP A 39 3.09 19.63 -24.72
N GLU A 40 3.91 20.60 -24.27
CA GLU A 40 3.65 21.51 -23.13
C GLU A 40 2.44 22.44 -23.28
N ASN A 41 1.88 22.62 -24.48
CA ASN A 41 0.98 23.75 -24.77
C ASN A 41 -0.53 23.42 -24.71
N GLN A 42 -0.93 22.15 -24.73
CA GLN A 42 -2.36 21.77 -24.78
C GLN A 42 -2.98 21.38 -23.42
N TYR A 43 -2.19 21.09 -22.39
CA TYR A 43 -2.69 20.48 -21.14
C TYR A 43 -2.62 21.37 -19.89
N TYR A 44 -2.34 22.68 -20.06
CA TYR A 44 -2.22 23.63 -18.94
C TYR A 44 -3.46 23.68 -18.03
N VAL A 45 -4.66 23.61 -18.61
CA VAL A 45 -5.92 23.65 -17.85
C VAL A 45 -6.07 22.40 -16.96
N LEU A 46 -5.62 21.25 -17.44
CA LEU A 46 -5.71 19.98 -16.71
C LEU A 46 -4.72 19.96 -15.54
N ASP A 47 -3.51 20.47 -15.74
CA ASP A 47 -2.50 20.62 -14.69
C ASP A 47 -2.96 21.60 -13.59
N LEU A 48 -3.63 22.70 -13.98
CA LEU A 48 -4.24 23.65 -13.05
C LEU A 48 -5.35 23.01 -12.18
N ILE A 49 -6.21 22.20 -12.79
CA ILE A 49 -7.28 21.49 -12.08
C ILE A 49 -6.70 20.50 -11.07
N VAL A 50 -5.70 19.71 -11.48
CA VAL A 50 -5.04 18.77 -10.58
C VAL A 50 -4.34 19.50 -9.43
N TRP A 51 -3.66 20.60 -9.72
CA TRP A 51 -3.02 21.42 -8.70
C TRP A 51 -4.04 22.00 -7.69
N LEU A 52 -5.19 22.47 -8.15
CA LEU A 52 -6.27 22.96 -7.28
C LEU A 52 -6.76 21.88 -6.33
N ILE A 53 -6.97 20.66 -6.83
CA ILE A 53 -7.40 19.51 -6.01
C ILE A 53 -6.38 19.20 -4.92
N PHE A 54 -5.09 19.10 -5.26
CA PHE A 54 -4.03 18.86 -4.29
C PHE A 54 -3.90 19.99 -3.26
N THR A 55 -4.03 21.24 -3.70
CA THR A 55 -3.91 22.41 -2.81
C THR A 55 -5.05 22.44 -1.81
N ILE A 56 -6.29 22.23 -2.26
CA ILE A 56 -7.48 22.16 -1.39
C ILE A 56 -7.33 21.03 -0.38
N ASP A 57 -6.86 19.86 -0.80
CA ASP A 57 -6.67 18.74 0.10
C ASP A 57 -5.67 19.04 1.24
N VAL A 58 -4.51 19.59 0.88
CA VAL A 58 -3.50 19.97 1.86
C VAL A 58 -4.03 21.07 2.77
N LEU A 59 -4.83 22.00 2.25
CA LEU A 59 -5.49 23.04 3.04
C LEU A 59 -6.46 22.46 4.07
N ILE A 60 -7.30 21.51 3.67
CA ILE A 60 -8.25 20.81 4.54
C ILE A 60 -7.48 20.08 5.65
N ARG A 61 -6.43 19.31 5.30
CA ARG A 61 -5.56 18.63 6.27
C ARG A 61 -4.89 19.58 7.24
N PHE A 62 -4.46 20.74 6.75
CA PHE A 62 -3.83 21.77 7.57
C PHE A 62 -4.82 22.41 8.56
N ILE A 63 -6.06 22.70 8.12
CA ILE A 63 -7.10 23.30 8.95
C ILE A 63 -7.62 22.30 10.01
N LEU A 64 -7.74 21.02 9.67
CA LEU A 64 -8.19 19.95 10.60
C LEU A 64 -7.12 19.50 11.61
N SER A 65 -5.86 19.89 11.44
CA SER A 65 -4.78 19.53 12.35
C SER A 65 -4.81 20.39 13.62
N LYS A 66 -5.08 19.77 14.77
CA LYS A 66 -5.19 20.43 16.09
C LYS A 66 -3.92 21.19 16.54
N ASN A 67 -2.75 20.94 15.96
CA ASN A 67 -1.49 21.63 16.30
C ASN A 67 -0.66 21.99 15.05
N LYS A 68 -0.83 23.23 14.58
CA LYS A 68 -0.34 23.74 13.29
C LYS A 68 1.20 23.76 13.17
N THR A 69 1.91 24.04 14.27
CA THR A 69 3.38 24.19 14.30
C THR A 69 4.13 22.86 14.40
N ALA A 70 3.56 21.87 15.12
CA ALA A 70 4.12 20.53 15.21
C ALA A 70 3.95 19.73 13.91
N HIS A 71 2.86 19.99 13.17
CA HIS A 71 2.61 19.37 11.87
C HIS A 71 3.61 19.84 10.80
N LEU A 72 3.89 21.15 10.75
CA LEU A 72 4.86 21.73 9.79
C LEU A 72 6.30 21.24 10.01
N LYS A 73 6.72 21.05 11.28
CA LYS A 73 8.05 20.48 11.59
C LYS A 73 8.16 18.99 11.28
N LYS A 74 7.05 18.25 11.28
CA LYS A 74 7.03 16.80 11.03
C LYS A 74 6.90 16.45 9.55
N ASN A 75 6.26 17.31 8.75
CA ASN A 75 6.05 17.12 7.31
C ASN A 75 6.49 18.36 6.49
N PRO A 76 7.80 18.67 6.41
CA PRO A 76 8.29 19.79 5.60
C PRO A 76 7.97 19.64 4.10
N LEU A 77 7.71 18.40 3.66
CA LEU A 77 7.41 18.02 2.28
C LEU A 77 6.03 18.48 1.79
N ASP A 78 5.07 18.69 2.70
CA ASP A 78 3.73 19.19 2.36
C ASP A 78 3.77 20.66 1.90
N LEU A 79 4.79 21.42 2.34
CA LEU A 79 4.98 22.82 1.95
C LEU A 79 5.41 22.95 0.47
N ILE A 80 6.14 21.98 -0.05
CA ILE A 80 6.64 21.93 -1.45
C ILE A 80 5.49 21.62 -2.43
N ILE A 81 4.45 20.92 -1.97
CA ILE A 81 3.26 20.60 -2.77
C ILE A 81 2.39 21.85 -3.00
N ILE A 82 2.33 22.76 -2.02
CA ILE A 82 1.43 23.93 -2.04
C ILE A 82 1.90 25.03 -3.00
N ILE A 83 3.20 25.18 -3.24
CA ILE A 83 3.70 26.32 -4.02
C ILE A 83 3.57 26.02 -5.53
N PRO A 84 2.77 26.82 -6.29
CA PRO A 84 2.62 26.67 -7.74
C PRO A 84 3.84 27.31 -8.43
N PHE A 85 4.99 26.63 -8.34
CA PHE A 85 6.23 27.12 -8.95
C PHE A 85 6.13 27.26 -10.47
N ASP A 86 5.31 26.43 -11.13
CA ASP A 86 5.08 26.45 -12.57
C ASP A 86 4.36 27.71 -13.06
N ALA A 87 3.47 28.29 -12.24
CA ALA A 87 2.74 29.52 -12.58
C ALA A 87 3.57 30.79 -12.34
N VAL A 88 4.53 30.74 -11.40
CA VAL A 88 5.35 31.90 -11.00
C VAL A 88 6.67 31.98 -11.79
N PHE A 89 7.22 30.85 -12.24
CA PHE A 89 8.49 30.80 -12.95
C PHE A 89 8.33 30.15 -14.33
N GLN A 90 8.01 30.95 -15.35
CA GLN A 90 8.03 30.57 -16.78
C GLN A 90 9.44 30.24 -17.32
N LEU A 91 10.45 30.02 -16.46
CA LEU A 91 11.79 29.61 -16.86
C LEU A 91 11.83 28.07 -17.02
N ALA A 92 11.62 27.62 -18.26
CA ALA A 92 11.44 26.23 -18.74
C ALA A 92 12.55 25.19 -18.42
N ARG A 93 13.55 25.54 -17.58
CA ARG A 93 14.61 24.63 -17.13
C ARG A 93 14.52 24.28 -15.65
N ILE A 94 14.14 25.23 -14.80
CA ILE A 94 14.08 25.03 -13.34
C ILE A 94 12.78 24.33 -12.95
N ALA A 95 11.68 24.59 -13.66
CA ALA A 95 10.39 23.92 -13.47
C ALA A 95 10.48 22.38 -13.56
N ARG A 96 11.24 21.85 -14.54
CA ARG A 96 11.44 20.39 -14.70
C ARG A 96 12.13 19.73 -13.50
N VAL A 97 13.13 20.38 -12.92
CA VAL A 97 13.86 19.85 -11.75
C VAL A 97 12.98 19.85 -10.51
N ILE A 98 12.17 20.88 -10.32
CA ILE A 98 11.23 20.97 -9.19
C ILE A 98 10.09 19.93 -9.33
N ARG A 99 9.61 19.68 -10.55
CA ARG A 99 8.63 18.60 -10.83
C ARG A 99 9.21 17.20 -10.55
N ALA A 100 10.45 16.95 -10.96
CA ALA A 100 11.14 15.69 -10.65
C ALA A 100 11.38 15.52 -9.13
N LEU A 101 11.71 16.60 -8.43
CA LEU A 101 11.80 16.61 -6.97
C LEU A 101 10.44 16.33 -6.31
N ARG A 102 9.34 16.87 -6.84
CA ARG A 102 7.97 16.56 -6.36
C ARG A 102 7.67 15.06 -6.52
N LEU A 103 8.02 14.46 -7.65
CA LEU A 103 7.85 13.02 -7.88
C LEU A 103 8.67 12.19 -6.87
N LEU A 104 9.94 12.54 -6.64
CA LEU A 104 10.79 11.88 -5.65
C LEU A 104 10.24 12.01 -4.22
N VAL A 105 9.67 13.17 -3.88
CA VAL A 105 9.01 13.41 -2.58
C VAL A 105 7.75 12.56 -2.43
N ILE A 106 6.92 12.49 -3.47
CA ILE A 106 5.73 11.61 -3.51
C ILE A 106 6.17 10.16 -3.37
N ILE A 107 7.12 9.70 -4.17
CA ILE A 107 7.70 8.35 -4.07
C ILE A 107 8.22 8.11 -2.64
N SER A 108 8.94 9.05 -2.02
CA SER A 108 9.46 8.89 -0.66
C SER A 108 8.37 8.79 0.42
N ARG A 109 7.21 9.41 0.19
CA ARG A 109 6.03 9.34 1.07
C ARG A 109 5.31 7.99 0.96
N TYR A 110 5.18 7.46 -0.26
CA TYR A 110 4.55 6.17 -0.55
C TYR A 110 5.50 4.96 -0.43
N ALA A 111 6.82 5.19 -0.44
CA ALA A 111 7.83 4.16 -0.25
C ALA A 111 7.78 3.55 1.16
N ARG A 112 7.28 4.29 2.18
CA ARG A 112 7.18 3.77 3.55
C ARG A 112 6.14 2.65 3.67
N PRO A 113 4.87 2.80 3.24
CA PRO A 113 3.92 1.69 3.18
C PRO A 113 4.42 0.52 2.34
N LEU A 114 4.98 0.80 1.16
CA LEU A 114 5.55 -0.22 0.26
C LEU A 114 6.70 -0.98 0.91
N ALA A 115 7.63 -0.29 1.59
CA ALA A 115 8.76 -0.91 2.29
C ALA A 115 8.30 -1.77 3.47
N VAL A 116 7.21 -1.38 4.17
CA VAL A 116 6.62 -2.21 5.23
C VAL A 116 5.95 -3.46 4.65
N ILE A 117 5.30 -3.36 3.49
CA ILE A 117 4.68 -4.50 2.79
C ILE A 117 5.75 -5.44 2.20
N LEU A 118 6.80 -4.88 1.57
CA LEU A 118 7.95 -5.62 1.03
C LEU A 118 8.74 -6.37 2.12
N ASN A 119 8.87 -5.79 3.32
CA ASN A 119 9.54 -6.44 4.45
C ASN A 119 8.63 -7.43 5.20
N LYS A 120 7.35 -7.53 4.86
CA LYS A 120 6.42 -8.51 5.43
C LYS A 120 6.42 -9.81 4.63
N HIS A 121 6.40 -10.94 5.33
CA HIS A 121 6.14 -12.29 4.78
C HIS A 121 6.97 -12.70 3.56
N GLY A 122 8.23 -12.24 3.45
CA GLY A 122 9.15 -12.69 2.41
C GLY A 122 8.88 -12.14 1.01
N LEU A 123 7.94 -11.19 0.85
CA LEU A 123 7.65 -10.56 -0.45
C LEU A 123 8.90 -9.92 -1.07
N GLY A 124 9.70 -9.20 -0.29
CA GLY A 124 10.96 -8.62 -0.76
C GLY A 124 11.96 -9.67 -1.25
N LYS A 125 12.03 -10.83 -0.58
CA LYS A 125 12.88 -11.95 -1.03
C LYS A 125 12.35 -12.55 -2.33
N ALA A 126 11.03 -12.71 -2.45
CA ALA A 126 10.38 -13.22 -3.66
C ALA A 126 10.60 -12.27 -4.86
N VAL A 127 10.44 -10.95 -4.65
CA VAL A 127 10.71 -9.94 -5.69
C VAL A 127 12.17 -9.96 -6.12
N THR A 128 13.12 -9.96 -5.16
CA THR A 128 14.56 -10.04 -5.50
C THR A 128 14.91 -11.33 -6.23
N PHE A 129 14.34 -12.46 -5.80
CA PHE A 129 14.51 -13.75 -6.47
C PHE A 129 13.97 -13.71 -7.91
N MET A 130 12.79 -13.13 -8.12
CA MET A 130 12.19 -13.00 -9.45
C MET A 130 13.01 -12.08 -10.36
N THR A 131 13.48 -10.95 -9.84
CA THR A 131 14.38 -10.07 -10.59
C THR A 131 15.63 -10.82 -11.02
N LEU A 132 16.27 -11.57 -10.12
CA LEU A 132 17.44 -12.38 -10.45
C LEU A 132 17.12 -13.44 -11.52
N MET A 133 15.97 -14.12 -11.41
CA MET A 133 15.52 -15.10 -12.41
C MET A 133 15.29 -14.47 -13.78
N VAL A 134 14.71 -13.26 -13.86
CA VAL A 134 14.53 -12.53 -15.12
C VAL A 134 15.90 -12.30 -15.77
N PHE A 135 16.86 -11.68 -15.08
CA PHE A 135 18.19 -11.42 -15.65
C PHE A 135 18.93 -12.71 -16.02
N LEU A 136 18.83 -13.75 -15.20
CA LEU A 136 19.50 -15.04 -15.43
C LEU A 136 18.89 -15.80 -16.61
N SER A 137 17.57 -15.74 -16.79
CA SER A 137 16.85 -16.40 -17.90
C SER A 137 17.12 -15.76 -19.26
N SER A 138 17.38 -14.45 -19.30
CA SER A 138 17.61 -13.72 -20.54
C SER A 138 18.96 -14.05 -21.20
N ILE A 139 19.95 -14.53 -20.44
CA ILE A 139 21.27 -14.92 -20.96
C ILE A 139 21.21 -16.17 -21.86
N PRO A 140 20.64 -17.32 -21.44
CA PRO A 140 20.53 -18.48 -22.31
C PRO A 140 19.51 -18.26 -23.43
N ILE A 141 18.42 -17.53 -23.17
CA ILE A 141 17.34 -17.34 -24.16
C ILE A 141 17.81 -16.61 -25.42
N VAL A 142 18.62 -15.55 -25.30
CA VAL A 142 19.16 -14.84 -26.48
C VAL A 142 20.07 -15.72 -27.35
N HIS A 143 20.69 -16.76 -26.77
CA HIS A 143 21.56 -17.68 -27.51
C HIS A 143 20.80 -18.90 -28.07
N LEU A 144 19.70 -19.28 -27.44
CA LEU A 144 18.91 -20.47 -27.78
C LEU A 144 17.80 -20.19 -28.79
N GLU A 145 17.33 -18.93 -28.88
CA GLU A 145 16.19 -18.54 -29.70
C GLU A 145 16.62 -17.63 -30.86
N PRO A 146 16.44 -18.05 -32.12
CA PRO A 146 16.85 -17.25 -33.28
C PRO A 146 15.99 -15.99 -33.46
N ASN A 147 14.78 -15.96 -32.89
CA ASN A 147 13.87 -14.81 -32.96
C ASN A 147 14.14 -13.76 -31.87
N ILE A 148 15.17 -13.97 -31.03
CA ILE A 148 15.54 -13.07 -29.93
C ILE A 148 16.97 -12.61 -30.19
N GLU A 149 17.10 -11.47 -30.88
CA GLU A 149 18.38 -11.01 -31.40
C GLU A 149 19.25 -10.32 -30.35
N THR A 150 18.64 -9.62 -29.40
CA THR A 150 19.37 -8.86 -28.39
C THR A 150 19.05 -9.29 -26.96
N TYR A 151 19.98 -9.04 -26.04
CA TYR A 151 19.74 -9.24 -24.61
C TYR A 151 18.58 -8.37 -24.09
N ALA A 152 18.37 -7.20 -24.69
CA ALA A 152 17.25 -6.33 -24.36
C ALA A 152 15.91 -6.98 -24.73
N ASP A 153 15.82 -7.63 -25.89
CA ASP A 153 14.63 -8.38 -26.31
C ASP A 153 14.36 -9.58 -25.39
N ALA A 154 15.43 -10.28 -24.99
CA ALA A 154 15.34 -11.36 -24.03
C ALA A 154 14.86 -10.89 -22.64
N LEU A 155 15.31 -9.72 -22.18
CA LEU A 155 14.85 -9.10 -20.93
C LEU A 155 13.39 -8.68 -21.03
N TRP A 156 13.01 -8.03 -22.15
CA TRP A 156 11.64 -7.64 -22.43
C TRP A 156 10.71 -8.84 -22.35
N TRP A 157 11.05 -9.91 -23.08
CA TRP A 157 10.29 -11.15 -23.07
C TRP A 157 10.18 -11.78 -21.66
N SER A 158 11.29 -11.86 -20.93
CA SER A 158 11.30 -12.43 -19.57
C SER A 158 10.41 -11.61 -18.62
N ILE A 159 10.44 -10.27 -18.69
CA ILE A 159 9.57 -9.39 -17.89
C ILE A 159 8.10 -9.60 -18.25
N VAL A 160 7.77 -9.57 -19.54
CA VAL A 160 6.40 -9.74 -20.05
C VAL A 160 5.82 -11.10 -19.67
N THR A 161 6.66 -12.14 -19.68
CA THR A 161 6.28 -13.51 -19.27
C THR A 161 6.10 -13.62 -17.77
N THR A 162 7.07 -13.15 -16.98
CA THR A 162 7.03 -13.18 -15.51
C THR A 162 5.85 -12.38 -14.94
N THR A 163 5.53 -11.23 -15.55
CA THR A 163 4.40 -10.39 -15.15
C THR A 163 3.05 -10.89 -15.68
N THR A 164 3.03 -12.01 -16.40
CA THR A 164 1.83 -12.63 -16.99
C THR A 164 1.10 -11.74 -18.01
N VAL A 165 1.78 -10.73 -18.58
CA VAL A 165 1.21 -9.86 -19.62
C VAL A 165 1.08 -10.61 -20.94
N GLY A 166 2.16 -11.25 -21.38
CA GLY A 166 2.14 -12.14 -22.54
C GLY A 166 1.69 -11.49 -23.86
N TYR A 167 2.33 -10.40 -24.29
CA TYR A 167 1.99 -9.75 -25.57
C TYR A 167 2.08 -10.68 -26.79
N GLY A 168 2.97 -11.69 -26.73
CA GLY A 168 3.14 -12.68 -27.80
C GLY A 168 3.92 -12.18 -29.01
N ASP A 169 4.49 -10.98 -28.92
CA ASP A 169 5.41 -10.37 -29.89
C ASP A 169 6.72 -11.14 -30.00
N ILE A 170 7.25 -11.59 -28.86
CA ILE A 170 8.46 -12.40 -28.76
C ILE A 170 8.14 -13.65 -27.95
N SER A 171 8.58 -14.83 -28.41
CA SER A 171 8.39 -16.07 -27.65
C SER A 171 9.42 -17.15 -28.01
N PRO A 172 9.83 -17.98 -27.04
CA PRO A 172 10.74 -19.08 -27.29
C PRO A 172 10.04 -20.21 -28.05
N SER A 173 10.69 -20.62 -29.13
CA SER A 173 10.27 -21.71 -30.00
C SER A 173 10.98 -23.01 -29.69
N SER A 174 12.21 -22.95 -29.15
CA SER A 174 13.03 -24.14 -28.86
C SER A 174 12.50 -24.92 -27.64
N PRO A 175 12.73 -26.25 -27.58
CA PRO A 175 12.32 -27.05 -26.43
C PRO A 175 12.93 -26.57 -25.11
N ILE A 176 14.19 -26.14 -25.13
CA ILE A 176 14.91 -25.65 -23.94
C ILE A 176 14.39 -24.27 -23.54
N GLY A 177 14.16 -23.38 -24.51
CA GLY A 177 13.59 -22.06 -24.24
C GLY A 177 12.17 -22.14 -23.66
N ARG A 178 11.35 -23.09 -24.14
CA ARG A 178 10.03 -23.37 -23.55
C ARG A 178 10.12 -23.89 -22.12
N LEU A 179 11.12 -24.72 -21.80
CA LEU A 179 11.34 -25.16 -20.42
C LEU A 179 11.66 -23.98 -19.49
N ILE A 180 12.53 -23.06 -19.93
CA ILE A 180 12.83 -21.82 -19.18
C ILE A 180 11.56 -20.98 -19.01
N ALA A 181 10.74 -20.86 -20.05
CA ALA A 181 9.47 -20.15 -20.01
C ALA A 181 8.51 -20.73 -18.95
N VAL A 182 8.40 -22.07 -18.86
CA VAL A 182 7.56 -22.75 -17.86
C VAL A 182 7.99 -22.38 -16.44
N PHE A 183 9.30 -22.36 -16.15
CA PHE A 183 9.80 -21.92 -14.85
C PHE A 183 9.42 -20.46 -14.56
N LEU A 184 9.66 -19.55 -15.50
CA LEU A 184 9.30 -18.13 -15.34
C LEU A 184 7.81 -17.93 -15.08
N MET A 185 6.94 -18.67 -15.77
CA MET A 185 5.49 -18.62 -15.57
C MET A 185 5.08 -19.11 -14.18
N LEU A 186 5.61 -20.26 -13.73
CA LEU A 186 5.28 -20.82 -12.41
C LEU A 186 5.64 -19.85 -11.28
N PHE A 187 6.85 -19.29 -11.33
CA PHE A 187 7.26 -18.33 -10.30
C PHE A 187 6.56 -16.97 -10.45
N GLY A 188 6.21 -16.55 -11.67
CA GLY A 188 5.41 -15.35 -11.92
C GLY A 188 4.04 -15.41 -11.26
N ILE A 189 3.32 -16.52 -11.41
CA ILE A 189 2.03 -16.75 -10.73
C ILE A 189 2.22 -16.77 -9.21
N GLY A 190 3.28 -17.43 -8.73
CA GLY A 190 3.62 -17.45 -7.31
C GLY A 190 3.84 -16.05 -6.72
N LEU A 191 4.53 -15.17 -7.46
CA LEU A 191 4.75 -13.78 -7.05
C LEU A 191 3.43 -13.01 -6.88
N ILE A 192 2.50 -13.15 -7.82
CA ILE A 192 1.18 -12.52 -7.74
C ILE A 192 0.41 -13.01 -6.48
N GLY A 193 0.50 -14.30 -6.18
CA GLY A 193 -0.08 -14.88 -4.97
C GLY A 193 0.51 -14.28 -3.69
N ILE A 194 1.84 -14.14 -3.62
CA ILE A 194 2.54 -13.55 -2.46
C ILE A 194 2.18 -12.07 -2.31
N ILE A 195 2.12 -11.31 -3.40
CA ILE A 195 1.68 -9.90 -3.37
C ILE A 195 0.27 -9.80 -2.79
N THR A 196 -0.66 -10.61 -3.30
CA THR A 196 -2.06 -10.63 -2.85
C THR A 196 -2.17 -10.97 -1.36
N ALA A 197 -1.45 -12.00 -0.92
CA ALA A 197 -1.40 -12.40 0.49
C ALA A 197 -0.77 -11.31 1.39
N SER A 198 0.26 -10.61 0.89
CA SER A 198 0.95 -9.57 1.63
C SER A 198 0.08 -8.33 1.82
N ILE A 199 -0.64 -7.93 0.78
CA ILE A 199 -1.64 -6.85 0.83
C ILE A 199 -2.76 -7.24 1.81
N THR A 200 -3.29 -8.45 1.69
CA THR A 200 -4.35 -8.96 2.59
C THR A 200 -3.89 -8.93 4.04
N SER A 201 -2.68 -9.43 4.32
CA SER A 201 -2.08 -9.40 5.66
C SER A 201 -1.88 -7.98 6.18
N TYR A 202 -1.50 -7.03 5.32
CA TYR A 202 -1.36 -5.63 5.71
C TYR A 202 -2.68 -5.06 6.25
N PHE A 203 -3.80 -5.30 5.56
CA PHE A 203 -5.12 -4.87 6.02
C PHE A 203 -5.58 -5.63 7.27
N LEU A 204 -5.37 -6.94 7.32
CA LEU A 204 -5.76 -7.77 8.47
C LEU A 204 -4.96 -7.46 9.73
N THR A 205 -3.70 -7.01 9.62
CA THR A 205 -2.89 -6.72 10.81
C THR A 205 -3.47 -5.58 11.65
N GLY A 206 -4.22 -4.65 11.05
CA GLY A 206 -4.96 -3.64 11.81
C GLY A 206 -6.08 -4.27 12.65
N THR A 207 -6.86 -5.17 12.04
CA THR A 207 -8.02 -5.83 12.65
C THR A 207 -7.63 -6.90 13.69
N ILE A 208 -6.63 -7.73 13.39
CA ILE A 208 -6.18 -8.83 14.29
C ILE A 208 -5.53 -8.28 15.56
N LYS A 209 -4.88 -7.10 15.48
CA LYS A 209 -4.26 -6.47 16.65
C LYS A 209 -5.33 -5.97 17.65
N GLU A 210 -6.48 -5.53 17.17
CA GLU A 210 -7.64 -5.17 18.02
C GLU A 210 -8.26 -6.42 18.66
N GLU A 211 -8.55 -7.47 17.88
CA GLU A 211 -9.09 -8.74 18.42
C GLU A 211 -8.16 -9.41 19.44
N SER A 212 -6.86 -9.48 19.16
CA SER A 212 -5.88 -10.09 20.08
C SER A 212 -5.71 -9.29 21.39
N THR A 213 -5.91 -7.97 21.36
CA THR A 213 -5.88 -7.13 22.56
C THR A 213 -7.13 -7.37 23.41
N GLN A 214 -8.31 -7.50 22.79
CA GLN A 214 -9.54 -7.89 23.50
C GLN A 214 -9.45 -9.29 24.12
N VAL A 215 -8.92 -10.28 23.39
CA VAL A 215 -8.76 -11.65 23.93
C VAL A 215 -7.75 -11.69 25.07
N THR A 216 -6.66 -10.92 24.99
CA THR A 216 -5.70 -10.78 26.09
C THR A 216 -6.34 -10.11 27.30
N TYR A 217 -7.12 -9.03 27.10
CA TYR A 217 -7.86 -8.36 28.16
C TYR A 217 -8.89 -9.28 28.83
N MET A 218 -9.63 -10.07 28.05
CA MET A 218 -10.58 -11.05 28.59
C MET A 218 -9.88 -12.13 29.41
N LYS A 219 -8.74 -12.65 28.96
CA LYS A 219 -7.95 -13.65 29.70
C LYS A 219 -7.39 -13.09 31.00
N GLU A 220 -6.90 -11.86 30.98
CA GLU A 220 -6.40 -11.19 32.18
C GLU A 220 -7.51 -11.02 33.22
N LYS A 221 -8.71 -10.63 32.78
CA LYS A 221 -9.88 -10.46 33.65
C LYS A 221 -10.47 -11.78 34.17
N ILE A 222 -10.35 -12.86 33.40
CA ILE A 222 -10.72 -14.22 33.85
C ILE A 222 -9.70 -14.71 34.88
N ASN A 223 -8.40 -14.50 34.64
CA ASN A 223 -7.38 -14.81 35.63
C ASN A 223 -7.60 -13.99 36.91
N GLU A 224 -8.04 -12.73 36.82
CA GLU A 224 -8.49 -11.90 37.96
C GLU A 224 -9.58 -12.54 38.82
N LEU A 225 -10.45 -13.31 38.20
CA LEU A 225 -11.54 -14.01 38.89
C LEU A 225 -11.07 -15.35 39.50
N ASP A 226 -10.04 -15.99 38.94
CA ASP A 226 -9.50 -17.27 39.43
C ASP A 226 -8.75 -17.16 40.77
N HIS A 227 -8.35 -15.95 41.18
CA HIS A 227 -7.78 -15.71 42.52
C HIS A 227 -8.82 -15.29 43.57
N LEU A 228 -10.10 -15.25 43.21
CA LEU A 228 -11.16 -15.11 44.21
C LEU A 228 -11.25 -16.39 45.03
N THR A 229 -11.21 -16.22 46.34
CA THR A 229 -11.43 -17.30 47.29
C THR A 229 -12.84 -17.86 47.09
N ALA A 230 -13.08 -19.16 47.29
CA ALA A 230 -14.40 -19.77 47.08
C ALA A 230 -15.56 -19.05 47.81
N ALA A 231 -15.26 -18.35 48.92
CA ALA A 231 -16.20 -17.51 49.65
C ALA A 231 -16.62 -16.23 48.91
N GLU A 232 -15.73 -15.62 48.13
CA GLU A 232 -15.99 -14.38 47.39
C GLU A 232 -16.81 -14.65 46.11
N ILE A 233 -16.62 -15.83 45.51
CA ILE A 233 -17.45 -16.32 44.39
C ILE A 233 -18.91 -16.50 44.86
N ASP A 234 -19.11 -17.07 46.05
CA ASP A 234 -20.45 -17.30 46.62
C ASP A 234 -21.18 -15.97 46.94
N ILE A 235 -20.42 -14.94 47.36
CA ILE A 235 -20.94 -13.58 47.56
C ILE A 235 -21.31 -12.94 46.22
N LEU A 236 -20.47 -13.09 45.19
CA LEU A 236 -20.74 -12.53 43.85
C LEU A 236 -21.97 -13.17 43.21
N ILE A 237 -22.16 -14.48 43.37
CA ILE A 237 -23.36 -15.20 42.91
C ILE A 237 -24.60 -14.65 43.62
N LYS A 238 -24.55 -14.47 44.95
CA LYS A 238 -25.66 -13.87 45.70
C LYS A 238 -26.01 -12.46 45.25
N LEU A 239 -25.01 -11.61 45.01
CA LEU A 239 -25.21 -10.25 44.52
C LEU A 239 -25.80 -10.23 43.09
N LEU A 240 -25.34 -11.11 42.20
CA LEU A 240 -25.89 -11.22 40.85
C LEU A 240 -27.32 -11.78 40.84
N GLU A 241 -27.64 -12.72 41.72
CA GLU A 241 -29.02 -13.21 41.90
C GLU A 241 -29.95 -12.14 42.47
N GLU A 242 -29.45 -11.29 43.36
CA GLU A 242 -30.20 -10.16 43.91
C GLU A 242 -30.44 -9.07 42.85
N GLU A 243 -29.43 -8.75 42.04
CA GLU A 243 -29.53 -7.79 40.95
C GLU A 243 -30.45 -8.26 39.81
N LYS A 244 -30.41 -9.57 39.48
CA LYS A 244 -31.32 -10.18 38.51
C LYS A 244 -32.75 -10.14 39.00
N ARG A 245 -32.98 -10.48 40.28
CA ARG A 245 -34.31 -10.44 40.91
C ARG A 245 -34.88 -9.02 40.95
N ASN A 246 -34.06 -8.01 41.21
CA ASN A 246 -34.46 -6.60 41.15
C ASN A 246 -34.80 -6.12 39.73
N ARG A 247 -34.12 -6.65 38.70
CA ARG A 247 -34.47 -6.38 37.31
C ARG A 247 -35.77 -7.05 36.87
N ASP A 248 -36.06 -8.24 37.37
CA ASP A 248 -37.27 -8.99 37.00
C ASP A 248 -38.53 -8.50 37.76
N THR A 249 -38.37 -7.64 38.76
CA THR A 249 -39.46 -7.04 39.56
C THR A 249 -39.81 -5.60 39.16
N CYS A 250 -39.17 -5.05 38.13
CA CYS A 250 -39.43 -3.72 37.54
C CYS A 250 -39.94 -3.89 36.10
#